data_AF-H9FM32-F1
#
_entry.id   AF-H9FM32-F1
#
_cell.length_a   1.000
_cell.length_b   1.000
_cell.length_c   1.000
_cell.angle_alpha   90.00
_cell.angle_beta   90.00
_cell.angle_gamma   90.00
#
_symmetry.space_group_name_H-M   'P 1'
#
loop_
_entity.id
_entity.type
_entity.pdbx_description
1 polymer ?
#
loop_
_entity_poly.entity_id
_entity_poly.type
_entity_poly.pdbx_seq_one_letter_code
_entity_poly.pdbx_strand_id
1 'polypeptide(L)'
;GDYLLLKPEKCYLVKGNIYPVPDSRFPFLGVHFTPRMDGSIWLGPNAVLAFKREGYRPFDFSATDVMDIIINSGLIKLASQNFSYGVTEMYKACFL
;
A
#
# COMPACT_ATOMS: atom_id res chain seq x y z
N GLY A 1 4.73 4.63 0.08
CA GLY A 1 3.41 4.09 -0.26
C GLY A 1 2.99 4.76 -1.53
N ASP A 2 2.76 3.97 -2.57
CA ASP A 2 2.68 4.50 -3.93
C ASP A 2 1.22 4.60 -4.39
N TYR A 3 0.97 5.52 -5.31
CA TYR A 3 -0.31 5.71 -5.96
C TYR A 3 -0.19 5.41 -7.44
N LEU A 4 -1.13 4.66 -7.97
CA LEU A 4 -1.26 4.41 -9.39
C LEU A 4 -2.28 5.38 -9.99
N LEU A 5 -2.10 5.74 -11.26
CA LEU A 5 -3.11 6.49 -12.01
C LEU A 5 -3.98 5.54 -12.81
N LEU A 6 -5.30 5.74 -12.76
CA LEU A 6 -6.21 5.04 -13.66
C LEU A 6 -5.92 5.48 -15.10
N LYS A 7 -6.01 4.54 -16.03
CA LYS A 7 -5.92 4.85 -17.46
C LYS A 7 -6.93 5.94 -17.82
N PRO A 8 -6.51 7.02 -18.52
CA PRO A 8 -7.39 8.14 -18.86
C PRO A 8 -8.70 7.71 -19.54
N GLU A 9 -8.64 6.70 -20.40
CA GLU A 9 -9.80 6.19 -21.15
C GLU A 9 -10.80 5.44 -20.24
N LYS A 10 -10.49 5.22 -18.96
CA LYS A 10 -11.34 4.53 -17.98
C LYS A 10 -11.79 5.43 -16.83
N CYS A 11 -11.29 6.67 -16.74
CA CYS A 11 -11.65 7.60 -15.66
C CYS A 11 -13.16 7.86 -15.57
N TYR A 12 -13.89 7.80 -16.69
CA TYR A 12 -15.35 7.97 -16.72
C TYR A 12 -16.14 6.95 -15.90
N LEU A 13 -15.53 5.81 -15.52
CA LEU A 13 -16.15 4.77 -14.70
C LEU A 13 -16.27 5.17 -13.23
N VAL A 14 -15.44 6.10 -12.76
CA VAL A 14 -15.37 6.49 -11.35
C VAL A 14 -15.87 7.93 -11.20
N LYS A 15 -17.05 8.10 -10.62
CA LYS A 15 -17.70 9.42 -10.45
C LYS A 15 -17.59 9.99 -9.03
N GLY A 16 -16.96 9.26 -8.12
CA GLY A 16 -16.81 9.63 -6.72
C GLY A 16 -15.75 8.77 -6.04
N ASN A 17 -15.47 9.05 -4.77
CA ASN A 17 -14.54 8.23 -4.00
C ASN A 17 -15.11 6.81 -3.83
N ILE A 18 -14.28 5.80 -4.07
CA ILE A 18 -14.64 4.39 -3.84
C ILE A 18 -13.68 3.83 -2.80
N TYR A 19 -14.26 3.38 -1.68
CA TYR A 19 -13.58 2.68 -0.61
C TYR A 19 -14.11 1.25 -0.60
N PRO A 20 -13.38 0.29 -1.18
CA PRO A 20 -13.77 -1.11 -1.12
C PRO A 20 -13.88 -1.54 0.34
N VAL A 21 -14.84 -2.42 0.63
CA VAL A 21 -14.94 -3.04 1.95
C VAL A 21 -13.64 -3.81 2.19
N PRO A 22 -12.91 -3.52 3.28
CA PRO A 22 -11.66 -4.19 3.56
C PRO A 22 -11.92 -5.69 3.78
N ASP A 23 -11.03 -6.53 3.26
CA ASP A 23 -11.06 -7.95 3.57
C ASP A 23 -10.79 -8.12 5.08
N SER A 24 -11.61 -8.90 5.77
CA SER A 24 -11.49 -9.10 7.22
C SER A 24 -10.15 -9.75 7.62
N ARG A 25 -9.49 -10.43 6.68
CA ARG A 25 -8.14 -10.99 6.85
C ARG A 25 -7.04 -9.93 6.69
N PHE A 26 -7.36 -8.80 6.04
CA PHE A 26 -6.44 -7.72 5.68
C PHE A 26 -7.05 -6.33 5.94
N PRO A 27 -7.42 -6.00 7.19
CA PRO A 27 -8.25 -4.82 7.49
C PRO A 27 -7.58 -3.46 7.19
N PHE A 28 -6.27 -3.46 6.91
CA PHE A 28 -5.44 -2.29 6.61
C PHE A 28 -4.99 -2.24 5.14
N LEU A 29 -5.47 -3.15 4.29
CA LEU A 29 -4.97 -3.35 2.94
C LEU A 29 -6.12 -3.28 1.93
N GLY A 30 -6.22 -2.13 1.26
CA GLY A 30 -7.26 -1.86 0.26
C GLY A 30 -6.85 -0.70 -0.64
N VAL A 31 -7.23 -0.79 -1.90
CA VAL A 31 -7.03 0.30 -2.87
C VAL A 31 -8.24 1.22 -2.83
N HIS A 32 -8.02 2.52 -2.67
CA HIS A 32 -9.09 3.51 -2.80
C HIS A 32 -9.02 4.14 -4.17
N PHE A 33 -10.17 4.41 -4.78
CA PHE A 33 -10.26 5.25 -5.96
C PHE A 33 -10.61 6.66 -5.52
N THR A 34 -9.73 7.61 -5.82
CA THR A 34 -9.89 9.01 -5.41
C THR A 34 -9.88 9.91 -6.66
N PRO A 35 -11.03 10.42 -7.11
CA PRO A 35 -11.07 11.45 -8.13
C PRO A 35 -10.38 12.73 -7.67
N ARG A 36 -9.66 13.36 -8.58
CA ARG A 36 -8.95 14.62 -8.37
C ARG A 36 -9.61 15.75 -9.18
N MET A 37 -9.33 16.99 -8.78
CA MET A 37 -9.88 18.18 -9.45
C MET A 37 -9.43 18.34 -10.90
N ASP A 38 -8.30 17.71 -11.27
CA ASP A 38 -7.77 17.68 -12.64
C ASP A 38 -8.38 16.56 -13.51
N GLY A 39 -9.34 15.79 -12.97
CA GLY A 39 -9.97 14.67 -13.66
C GLY A 39 -9.18 13.35 -13.60
N SER A 40 -8.00 13.34 -12.97
CA SER A 40 -7.26 12.10 -12.72
C SER A 40 -7.93 11.27 -11.61
N ILE A 41 -7.83 9.95 -11.72
CA ILE A 41 -8.30 9.03 -10.67
C ILE A 41 -7.09 8.32 -10.09
N TRP A 42 -6.84 8.52 -8.80
CA TRP A 42 -5.73 7.89 -8.09
C TRP A 42 -6.21 6.58 -7.47
N LEU A 43 -5.38 5.54 -7.57
CA LEU A 43 -5.57 4.25 -6.91
C LEU A 43 -4.50 4.08 -5.84
N GLY A 44 -4.92 3.78 -4.61
CA GLY A 44 -3.99 3.43 -3.53
C GLY A 44 -4.42 3.91 -2.15
N PRO A 45 -3.48 4.00 -1.20
CA PRO A 45 -2.06 3.60 -1.35
C PRO A 45 -1.87 2.08 -1.37
N ASN A 46 -0.84 1.59 -2.05
CA ASN A 46 -0.36 0.21 -1.87
C ASN A 46 0.34 0.07 -0.52
N ALA A 47 0.28 -1.12 0.10
CA ALA A 47 0.97 -1.39 1.36
C ALA A 47 2.36 -1.94 1.09
N VAL A 48 3.34 -1.04 1.04
CA VAL A 48 4.76 -1.39 0.91
C VAL A 48 5.43 -1.28 2.28
N LEU A 49 6.28 -2.25 2.61
CA LEU A 49 7.04 -2.23 3.85
C LEU A 49 8.08 -1.10 3.81
N ALA A 50 8.04 -0.21 4.80
CA ALA A 50 9.03 0.86 4.96
C ALA A 50 10.09 0.45 6.00
N PHE A 51 11.38 0.56 5.63
CA PHE A 51 12.52 0.29 6.54
C PHE A 51 12.94 1.51 7.38
N LYS A 52 12.22 2.62 7.24
CA LYS A 52 12.37 3.84 8.01
C LYS A 52 11.01 4.53 8.10
N ARG A 53 10.57 4.91 9.30
CA ARG A 53 9.22 5.49 9.53
C ARG A 53 8.98 6.78 8.75
N GLU A 54 10.02 7.59 8.63
CA GLU A 54 10.04 8.85 7.88
C GLU A 54 10.88 8.75 6.60
N GLY A 55 11.03 7.53 6.07
CA GLY A 55 11.68 7.29 4.79
C GLY A 55 10.72 7.57 3.64
N TYR A 56 11.11 8.46 2.73
CA TYR A 56 10.33 8.77 1.52
C TYR A 56 10.90 8.09 0.27
N ARG A 57 12.10 7.49 0.37
CA ARG A 57 12.75 6.75 -0.72
C ARG A 57 12.65 5.25 -0.46
N PRO A 58 12.58 4.40 -1.52
CA PRO A 58 12.45 2.94 -1.37
C PRO A 58 13.54 2.28 -0.52
N PHE A 59 14.74 2.87 -0.50
CA PHE A 59 15.91 2.34 0.19
C PHE A 59 16.29 3.14 1.45
N ASP A 60 15.41 4.04 1.92
CA ASP A 60 15.64 4.73 3.19
C ASP A 60 15.60 3.71 4.33
N PHE A 61 16.68 3.66 5.10
CA PHE A 61 16.90 2.64 6.13
C PHE A 61 17.16 3.29 7.50
N SER A 62 16.60 2.69 8.54
CA SER A 62 16.84 3.04 9.94
C SER A 62 16.99 1.76 10.77
N ALA A 63 18.18 1.53 11.32
CA ALA A 63 18.45 0.34 12.12
C ALA A 63 17.50 0.24 13.33
N THR A 64 17.18 1.37 13.95
CA THR A 64 16.25 1.44 15.08
C THR A 64 14.83 1.02 14.67
N ASP A 65 14.32 1.55 13.55
CA ASP A 65 12.96 1.21 13.08
C ASP A 65 12.87 -0.26 12.63
N VAL A 66 13.93 -0.79 12.02
CA VAL A 66 13.99 -2.21 11.65
C VAL A 66 14.04 -3.10 12.89
N MET A 67 14.77 -2.70 13.93
CA MET A 67 14.80 -3.45 15.18
C MET A 67 13.41 -3.45 15.85
N ASP A 68 12.70 -2.33 15.84
CA ASP A 68 11.32 -2.25 16.33
C ASP A 68 10.38 -3.21 15.56
N ILE A 69 10.55 -3.34 14.24
CA ILE A 69 9.80 -4.29 13.41
C ILE A 69 10.09 -5.74 13.84
N ILE A 70 11.35 -6.08 14.06
CA ILE A 70 11.78 -7.44 14.43
C ILE A 70 11.36 -7.79 15.87
N ILE A 71 11.39 -6.85 16.81
CA ILE A 71 10.98 -7.10 18.20
C ILE A 71 9.46 -7.22 18.31
N ASN A 72 8.70 -6.60 17.41
CA ASN A 72 7.24 -6.64 17.43
C ASN A 72 6.70 -8.00 16.96
N SER A 73 6.46 -8.89 17.92
CA SER A 73 5.88 -10.22 17.70
C SER A 73 4.48 -10.16 17.06
N GLY A 74 3.71 -9.11 17.30
CA GLY A 74 2.41 -8.88 16.66
C GLY A 74 2.55 -8.64 15.16
N LEU A 75 3.52 -7.81 14.76
CA LEU A 75 3.82 -7.54 13.37
C LEU A 75 4.39 -8.77 12.64
N ILE A 76 5.28 -9.53 13.29
CA ILE A 76 5.80 -10.79 12.73
C ILE A 76 4.66 -11.80 12.54
N LYS A 77 3.79 -11.98 13.54
CA LYS A 77 2.64 -12.88 13.44
C LYS A 77 1.73 -12.46 12.29
N LEU A 78 1.42 -11.17 12.18
CA LEU A 78 0.63 -10.63 11.08
C LEU A 78 1.29 -10.87 9.72
N ALA A 79 2.59 -10.60 9.59
CA ALA A 79 3.34 -10.82 8.37
C ALA A 79 3.38 -12.30 7.97
N SER A 80 3.57 -13.21 8.93
CA SER A 80 3.59 -14.66 8.69
C SER A 80 2.24 -15.20 8.22
N GLN A 81 1.13 -14.69 8.77
CA GLN A 81 -0.23 -15.06 8.38
C GLN A 81 -0.59 -14.57 6.97
N ASN A 82 0.05 -13.48 6.53
CA ASN A 82 -0.28 -12.75 5.31
C ASN A 82 0.90 -12.71 4.31
N PHE A 83 1.86 -13.63 4.43
CA PHE A 83 3.16 -13.57 3.75
C PHE A 83 3.03 -13.51 2.22
N SER A 84 2.24 -14.40 1.62
CA SER A 84 2.01 -14.45 0.17
C SER A 84 1.49 -13.11 -0.38
N TYR A 85 0.60 -12.47 0.37
CA TYR A 85 0.01 -11.20 -0.01
C TYR A 85 1.01 -10.04 0.13
N GLY A 86 1.77 -10.01 1.24
CA GLY A 86 2.83 -9.01 1.44
C GLY A 86 3.92 -9.08 0.35
N VAL A 87 4.32 -10.29 -0.07
CA VAL A 87 5.26 -10.48 -1.18
C VAL A 87 4.66 -9.97 -2.50
N THR A 88 3.37 -10.20 -2.73
CA THR A 88 2.68 -9.73 -3.94
C THR A 88 2.64 -8.21 -4.02
N GLU A 89 2.35 -7.53 -2.91
CA GLU A 89 2.35 -6.06 -2.86
C GLU A 89 3.76 -5.48 -3.02
N MET A 90 4.78 -6.14 -2.43
CA MET A 90 6.19 -5.76 -2.62
C MET A 90 6.61 -5.92 -4.10
N TYR A 91 6.20 -7.02 -4.75
CA TYR A 91 6.46 -7.26 -6.16
C TYR A 91 5.80 -6.19 -7.03
N LYS A 92 4.54 -5.88 -6.78
CA LYS A 92 3.84 -4.78 -7.47
C LYS A 92 4.59 -3.47 -7.33
N ALA A 93 5.09 -3.12 -6.15
CA ALA A 93 5.85 -1.89 -5.93
C ALA A 93 7.20 -1.84 -6.66
N CYS A 94 7.82 -2.99 -6.94
CA CYS A 94 9.09 -3.04 -7.67
C CYS A 94 8.92 -3.03 -9.20
N PHE A 95 7.77 -3.47 -9.72
CA PHE A 95 7.57 -3.73 -11.16
C PHE A 95 6.43 -2.93 -11.81
N LEU A 96 5.66 -2.15 -11.05
CA LEU A 96 4.72 -1.14 -11.55
C LEU A 96 5.32 0.26 -11.40
#